data_AF-A0A9P8EZ42-F1
#
_entry.id   AF-A0A9P8EZ42-F1
#
_cell.length_a   1.000
_cell.length_b   1.000
_cell.length_c   1.000
_cell.angle_alpha   90.00
_cell.angle_beta   90.00
_cell.angle_gamma   90.00
#
_symmetry.space_group_name_H-M   'P 1'
#
loop_
_entity.id
_entity.type
_entity.pdbx_description
1 polymer ?
#
loop_
_entity_poly.entity_id
_entity_poly.type
_entity_poly.pdbx_seq_one_letter_code
_entity_poly.pdbx_strand_id
1 'polypeptide(L)'
;GYTFTGIAIWGMMQCLGEMATWLPLPGAIPQYCARYCDPAMGFAVGWNNWYNSAITLCAEISAAAVVIGYWNDTINQAAWITIIIVLVLALNIFAVSIYGEAEFIFASVKIVTIVGLLLVALVIDLGGAPKQGRLGFRYWVVPDAGGMKEYIAKGDTGRFLGLFATLINATFSYGGVEMVAVAAGEAENPRKNIP
;
A
#
# COMPACT_ATOMS: atom_id res chain seq x y z
N GLY A 1 14.23 -4.94 -3.43
CA GLY A 1 12.77 -4.94 -3.63
C GLY A 1 12.28 -3.57 -4.03
N TYR A 2 12.01 -2.70 -3.05
CA TYR A 2 11.32 -1.41 -3.22
C TYR A 2 11.88 -0.47 -4.28
N THR A 3 13.21 -0.35 -4.42
CA THR A 3 13.81 0.49 -5.47
C THR A 3 13.51 -0.04 -6.88
N PHE A 4 13.59 -1.36 -7.07
CA PHE A 4 13.34 -1.99 -8.38
C PHE A 4 11.87 -1.86 -8.78
N THR A 5 10.96 -2.23 -7.87
CA THR A 5 9.52 -2.08 -8.10
C THR A 5 9.14 -0.60 -8.29
N GLY A 6 9.75 0.30 -7.51
CA GLY A 6 9.51 1.74 -7.61
C GLY A 6 9.91 2.33 -8.96
N ILE A 7 11.05 1.93 -9.53
CA ILE A 7 11.47 2.38 -10.87
C ILE A 7 10.49 1.90 -11.94
N ALA A 8 10.03 0.64 -11.85
CA ALA A 8 9.05 0.10 -12.79
C ALA A 8 7.71 0.86 -12.74
N ILE A 9 7.22 1.13 -11.53
CA ILE A 9 5.97 1.87 -11.30
C ILE A 9 6.12 3.33 -11.69
N TRP A 10 7.28 3.94 -11.43
CA TRP A 10 7.57 5.30 -11.88
C TRP A 10 7.47 5.42 -13.40
N GLY A 11 8.06 4.48 -14.16
CA GLY A 11 7.91 4.43 -15.61
C GLY A 11 6.45 4.31 -16.07
N MET A 12 5.67 3.45 -15.41
CA MET A 12 4.23 3.32 -15.68
C MET A 12 3.48 4.64 -15.42
N MET A 13 3.73 5.31 -14.28
CA MET A 13 3.08 6.56 -13.93
C MET A 13 3.45 7.71 -14.87
N GLN A 14 4.68 7.75 -15.39
CA GLN A 14 5.06 8.73 -16.42
C GLN A 14 4.25 8.54 -17.70
N CYS A 15 4.16 7.31 -18.22
CA CYS A 15 3.33 7.02 -19.39
C CYS A 15 1.85 7.36 -19.14
N LEU A 16 1.34 7.03 -17.95
CA LEU A 16 -0.04 7.34 -17.56
C LEU A 16 -0.29 8.85 -17.45
N GLY A 17 0.67 9.61 -16.92
CA GLY A 17 0.62 11.06 -16.85
C GLY A 17 0.60 11.72 -18.23
N GLU A 18 1.40 11.24 -19.18
CA GLU A 18 1.36 11.71 -20.57
C GLU A 18 0.00 11.45 -21.23
N MET A 19 -0.56 10.25 -21.03
CA MET A 19 -1.89 9.90 -21.56
C MET A 19 -3.00 10.76 -20.93
N ALA A 20 -2.96 10.96 -19.61
CA ALA A 20 -3.96 11.73 -18.88
C ALA A 20 -3.91 13.24 -19.18
N THR A 21 -2.72 13.80 -19.41
CA THR A 21 -2.56 15.22 -19.77
C THR A 21 -2.88 15.51 -21.24
N TRP A 22 -2.66 14.54 -22.13
CA TRP A 22 -2.99 14.66 -23.55
C TRP A 22 -4.49 14.59 -23.81
N LEU A 23 -5.17 13.62 -23.19
CA LEU A 23 -6.61 13.43 -23.31
C LEU A 23 -7.20 13.08 -21.95
N PRO A 24 -7.63 14.08 -21.15
CA PRO A 24 -8.27 13.82 -19.87
C PRO A 24 -9.63 13.18 -20.13
N LEU A 25 -9.70 11.86 -20.06
CA LEU A 25 -10.95 11.12 -20.12
C LEU A 25 -11.49 10.92 -18.71
N PRO A 26 -12.77 11.26 -18.47
CA PRO A 26 -13.47 10.85 -17.25
C PRO A 26 -13.64 9.33 -17.26
N GLY A 27 -12.70 8.66 -16.62
CA GLY A 27 -12.76 7.22 -16.40
C GLY A 27 -11.40 6.61 -16.12
N ALA A 28 -11.44 5.54 -15.33
CA ALA A 28 -10.26 4.88 -14.80
C ALA A 28 -9.34 4.31 -15.89
N ILE A 29 -8.14 3.90 -15.47
CA ILE A 29 -7.08 3.21 -16.23
C ILE A 29 -7.60 2.22 -17.31
N PRO A 30 -8.65 1.41 -17.09
CA PRO A 30 -9.19 0.53 -18.13
C PRO A 30 -9.63 1.23 -19.42
N GLN A 31 -10.10 2.48 -19.36
CA GLN A 31 -10.47 3.25 -20.55
C GLN A 31 -9.25 3.66 -21.38
N TYR A 32 -8.15 4.04 -20.73
CA TYR A 32 -6.89 4.31 -21.42
C TYR A 32 -6.39 3.06 -22.13
N CYS A 33 -6.42 1.90 -21.46
CA CYS A 33 -6.05 0.62 -22.08
C CYS A 33 -6.96 0.23 -23.25
N ALA A 34 -8.28 0.40 -23.13
CA ALA A 34 -9.24 0.10 -24.20
C ALA A 34 -9.00 0.95 -25.45
N ARG A 35 -8.59 2.21 -25.27
CA ARG A 35 -8.45 3.20 -26.35
C ARG A 35 -7.08 3.16 -27.03
N TYR A 36 -6.01 2.98 -26.26
CA TYR A 36 -4.64 3.02 -26.79
C TYR A 36 -4.07 1.65 -27.17
N CYS A 37 -4.58 0.56 -26.59
CA CYS A 37 -4.09 -0.78 -26.86
C CYS A 37 -5.12 -1.64 -27.60
N ASP A 38 -6.15 -2.10 -26.89
CA ASP A 38 -7.21 -2.92 -27.45
C ASP A 38 -8.41 -3.00 -26.49
N PRO A 39 -9.67 -3.02 -26.97
CA PRO A 39 -10.84 -3.19 -26.11
C PRO A 39 -10.79 -4.42 -25.20
N ALA A 40 -10.22 -5.54 -25.65
CA ALA A 40 -10.07 -6.75 -24.84
C ALA A 40 -9.06 -6.56 -23.69
N MET A 41 -7.97 -5.81 -23.93
CA MET A 41 -7.03 -5.43 -22.87
C MET A 41 -7.68 -4.49 -21.86
N GLY A 42 -8.47 -3.52 -22.33
CA GLY A 42 -9.27 -2.66 -21.45
C GLY A 42 -10.21 -3.45 -20.54
N PHE A 43 -10.91 -4.44 -21.09
CA PHE A 43 -11.77 -5.33 -20.30
C PHE A 43 -10.97 -6.14 -19.25
N ALA A 44 -9.84 -6.73 -19.63
CA ALA A 44 -9.00 -7.51 -18.73
C ALA A 44 -8.44 -6.66 -17.58
N VAL A 45 -7.96 -5.45 -17.86
CA VAL A 45 -7.46 -4.51 -16.84
C VAL A 45 -8.61 -4.06 -15.93
N GLY A 46 -9.80 -3.81 -16.48
CA GLY A 46 -10.98 -3.50 -15.68
C GLY A 46 -11.32 -4.57 -14.65
N TRP A 47 -11.30 -5.84 -15.07
CA TRP A 47 -11.58 -6.96 -14.17
C TRP A 47 -10.48 -7.18 -13.12
N ASN A 48 -9.21 -7.02 -13.52
CA ASN A 48 -8.09 -7.09 -12.59
C ASN A 48 -8.13 -5.97 -11.54
N ASN A 49 -8.49 -4.74 -11.93
CA ASN A 49 -8.60 -3.61 -11.00
C ASN A 49 -9.76 -3.80 -10.02
N TRP A 50 -10.91 -4.30 -10.49
CA TRP A 50 -12.03 -4.62 -9.62
C TRP A 50 -11.65 -5.72 -8.61
N TYR A 51 -11.02 -6.80 -9.08
CA TYR A 51 -10.57 -7.89 -8.23
C TYR A 51 -9.52 -7.44 -7.21
N ASN A 52 -8.55 -6.62 -7.62
CA ASN A 52 -7.56 -6.04 -6.73
C ASN A 52 -8.21 -5.19 -5.63
N SER A 53 -9.16 -4.34 -6.00
CA SER A 53 -9.90 -3.49 -5.04
C SER A 53 -10.68 -4.33 -4.02
N ALA A 54 -11.35 -5.39 -4.49
CA ALA A 54 -12.15 -6.28 -3.64
C ALA A 54 -11.27 -7.06 -2.64
N ILE A 55 -10.14 -7.60 -3.08
CA ILE A 55 -9.22 -8.33 -2.19
C ILE A 55 -8.53 -7.41 -1.20
N THR A 56 -8.16 -6.20 -1.61
CA THR A 56 -7.51 -5.23 -0.73
C THR A 56 -8.41 -4.88 0.45
N LEU A 57 -9.70 -4.68 0.21
CA LEU A 57 -10.68 -4.47 1.28
C LEU A 57 -10.73 -5.66 2.26
N CYS A 58 -10.78 -6.89 1.76
CA CYS A 58 -10.75 -8.08 2.61
C CYS A 58 -9.45 -8.20 3.41
N ALA A 59 -8.31 -7.84 2.82
CA ALA A 59 -7.00 -7.85 3.47
C ALA A 59 -6.93 -6.83 4.61
N GLU A 60 -7.42 -5.60 4.39
CA GLU A 60 -7.51 -4.53 5.40
C GLU A 60 -8.36 -4.97 6.61
N ILE A 61 -9.54 -5.56 6.37
CA ILE A 61 -10.44 -6.02 7.44
C ILE A 61 -9.80 -7.16 8.23
N SER A 62 -9.12 -8.09 7.56
CA SER A 62 -8.39 -9.17 8.21
C SER A 62 -7.25 -8.62 9.08
N ALA A 63 -6.47 -7.67 8.56
CA ALA A 63 -5.40 -7.01 9.30
C ALA A 63 -5.92 -6.28 10.54
N ALA A 64 -7.02 -5.53 10.41
CA ALA A 64 -7.66 -4.85 11.55
C ALA A 64 -8.11 -5.85 12.63
N ALA A 65 -8.68 -6.99 12.24
CA ALA A 65 -9.09 -8.03 13.19
C ALA A 65 -7.90 -8.67 13.91
N VAL A 66 -6.77 -8.91 13.22
CA VAL A 66 -5.52 -9.39 13.86
C VAL A 66 -4.98 -8.37 14.86
N VAL A 67 -5.01 -7.09 14.51
CA VAL A 67 -4.56 -6.00 15.39
C VAL A 67 -5.41 -5.94 16.67
N ILE A 68 -6.74 -6.06 16.57
CA ILE A 68 -7.61 -6.10 17.77
C ILE A 68 -7.32 -7.32 18.63
N GLY A 69 -7.04 -8.47 18.00
CA GLY A 69 -6.64 -9.71 18.68
C GLY A 69 -5.45 -9.51 19.62
N TYR A 70 -4.49 -8.64 19.28
CA TYR A 70 -3.33 -8.33 20.12
C TYR A 70 -3.71 -7.93 21.57
N TRP A 71 -4.84 -7.26 21.79
CA TRP A 71 -5.30 -6.87 23.12
C TRP A 71 -6.31 -7.85 23.74
N ASN A 72 -7.02 -8.63 22.93
CA ASN A 72 -8.03 -9.56 23.41
C ASN A 72 -8.18 -10.79 22.50
N ASP A 73 -7.57 -11.89 22.91
CA ASP A 73 -7.63 -13.20 22.23
C ASP A 73 -8.81 -14.08 22.66
N THR A 74 -9.66 -13.63 23.59
CA THR A 74 -10.78 -14.46 24.10
C THR A 74 -11.96 -14.52 23.14
N ILE A 75 -12.10 -13.53 22.26
CA ILE A 75 -13.20 -13.43 21.30
C ILE A 75 -12.73 -13.93 19.94
N ASN A 76 -13.55 -14.77 19.29
CA ASN A 76 -13.23 -15.29 17.96
C ASN A 76 -13.04 -14.14 16.94
N GLN A 77 -11.94 -14.18 16.20
CA GLN A 77 -11.60 -13.19 15.17
C GLN A 77 -12.70 -13.00 14.12
N ALA A 78 -13.50 -14.04 13.83
CA ALA A 78 -14.65 -13.95 12.93
C ALA A 78 -15.71 -12.94 13.42
N ALA A 79 -15.88 -12.78 14.74
CA ALA A 79 -16.80 -11.79 15.30
C ALA A 79 -16.33 -10.36 14.99
N TRP A 80 -15.03 -10.09 15.16
CA TRP A 80 -14.43 -8.79 14.84
C TRP A 80 -14.53 -8.47 13.34
N ILE A 81 -14.24 -9.45 12.47
CA ILE A 81 -14.41 -9.31 11.02
C ILE A 81 -15.86 -8.92 10.67
N THR A 82 -16.85 -9.63 11.25
CA THR A 82 -18.27 -9.36 10.99
C THR A 82 -18.67 -7.95 11.43
N ILE A 83 -18.22 -7.51 12.61
CA ILE A 83 -18.51 -6.17 13.14
C ILE A 83 -17.92 -5.09 12.22
N ILE A 84 -16.68 -5.25 11.78
CA ILE A 84 -16.00 -4.28 10.89
C ILE A 84 -16.73 -4.20 9.55
N ILE A 85 -17.14 -5.33 8.95
CA ILE A 85 -17.88 -5.34 7.69
C ILE A 85 -19.20 -4.58 7.82
N VAL A 86 -19.96 -4.83 8.89
CA VAL A 86 -21.24 -4.14 9.13
C VAL A 86 -21.02 -2.62 9.29
N LEU A 87 -19.96 -2.23 10.00
CA LEU A 87 -19.61 -0.83 10.20
C LEU A 87 -19.22 -0.16 8.86
N VAL A 88 -18.40 -0.81 8.05
CA VAL A 88 -18.00 -0.31 6.72
C VAL A 88 -19.22 -0.16 5.81
N LEU A 89 -20.14 -1.12 5.82
CA LEU A 89 -21.39 -1.03 5.05
C LEU A 89 -22.26 0.14 5.53
N ALA A 90 -22.40 0.34 6.83
CA ALA A 90 -23.15 1.46 7.38
C ALA A 90 -22.53 2.81 6.99
N LEU A 91 -21.21 2.94 7.10
CA LEU A 91 -20.51 4.16 6.68
C LEU A 91 -20.67 4.45 5.19
N ASN A 92 -20.61 3.44 4.33
CA ASN A 92 -20.83 3.60 2.89
C ASN A 92 -22.23 4.13 2.56
N ILE A 93 -23.25 3.80 3.37
CA ILE A 93 -24.63 4.25 3.14
C ILE A 93 -24.87 5.67 3.68
N PHE A 94 -24.35 5.99 4.87
CA PHE A 94 -24.77 7.19 5.61
C PHE A 94 -23.76 8.34 5.60
N ALA A 95 -22.47 8.07 5.41
CA ALA A 95 -21.41 9.04 5.71
C ALA A 95 -20.80 9.72 4.48
N VAL A 96 -21.37 9.55 3.28
CA VAL A 96 -20.79 10.07 2.01
C VAL A 96 -20.49 11.57 2.07
N SER A 97 -21.31 12.38 2.76
CA SER A 97 -21.07 13.83 2.88
C SER A 97 -20.01 14.22 3.90
N ILE A 98 -19.72 13.39 4.90
CA ILE A 98 -18.73 13.65 5.97
C ILE A 98 -17.37 13.02 5.61
N TYR A 99 -17.34 12.19 4.58
CA TYR A 99 -16.17 11.40 4.19
C TYR A 99 -14.93 12.28 3.96
N GLY A 100 -15.07 13.43 3.30
CA GLY A 100 -13.95 14.34 3.03
C GLY A 100 -13.32 14.94 4.29
N GLU A 101 -14.13 15.32 5.29
CA GLU A 101 -13.61 15.83 6.57
C GLU A 101 -12.96 14.71 7.39
N ALA A 102 -13.57 13.52 7.40
CA ALA A 102 -13.01 12.35 8.08
C ALA A 102 -11.67 11.93 7.47
N GLU A 103 -11.57 11.94 6.14
CA GLU A 103 -10.34 11.62 5.41
C GLU A 103 -9.19 12.56 5.79
N PHE A 104 -9.46 13.86 5.90
CA PHE A 104 -8.46 14.84 6.34
C PHE A 104 -7.94 14.56 7.77
N ILE A 105 -8.84 14.22 8.69
CA ILE A 105 -8.48 13.86 10.07
C ILE A 105 -7.65 12.57 10.10
N PHE A 106 -8.09 11.53 9.40
CA PHE A 106 -7.37 10.25 9.34
C PHE A 106 -5.99 10.40 8.68
N ALA A 107 -5.88 11.21 7.62
CA ALA A 107 -4.59 11.52 6.99
C ALA A 107 -3.64 12.23 7.98
N SER A 108 -4.16 13.16 8.79
CA SER A 108 -3.39 13.85 9.81
C SER A 108 -2.85 12.88 10.89
N VAL A 109 -3.69 11.95 11.35
CA VAL A 109 -3.29 10.89 12.30
C VAL A 109 -2.20 10.00 11.71
N LYS A 110 -2.30 9.63 10.42
CA LYS A 110 -1.26 8.84 9.73
C LYS A 110 0.09 9.55 9.76
N ILE A 111 0.13 10.85 9.43
CA ILE A 111 1.37 11.64 9.43
C ILE A 111 1.98 11.67 10.84
N VAL A 112 1.18 11.98 11.86
CA VAL A 112 1.66 12.01 13.25
C VAL A 112 2.20 10.64 13.68
N THR A 113 1.52 9.55 13.30
CA THR A 113 1.95 8.18 13.62
C THR A 113 3.28 7.84 12.94
N ILE A 114 3.48 8.20 11.68
CA ILE A 114 4.74 7.99 10.96
C ILE A 114 5.88 8.74 11.65
N VAL A 115 5.67 10.02 11.99
CA VAL A 115 6.69 10.82 12.70
C VAL A 115 7.00 10.20 14.07
N GLY A 116 5.97 9.78 14.81
CA GLY A 116 6.15 9.09 16.10
C GLY A 116 6.96 7.80 15.98
N LEU A 117 6.64 6.95 14.99
CA LEU A 117 7.37 5.71 14.74
C LEU A 117 8.83 5.96 14.33
N LEU A 118 9.11 6.99 13.53
CA LEU A 118 10.47 7.37 13.17
C LEU A 118 11.27 7.83 14.40
N LEU A 119 10.67 8.62 15.29
CA LEU A 119 11.32 9.04 16.53
C LEU A 119 11.59 7.85 17.46
N VAL A 120 10.61 6.95 17.61
CA VAL A 120 10.78 5.72 18.42
C VAL A 120 11.87 4.83 17.83
N ALA A 121 11.89 4.64 16.51
CA ALA A 121 12.95 3.88 15.84
C ALA A 121 14.34 4.49 16.10
N LEU A 122 14.47 5.81 16.02
CA LEU A 122 15.72 6.52 16.33
C LEU A 122 16.15 6.31 17.79
N VAL A 123 15.23 6.41 18.74
CA VAL A 123 15.50 6.19 20.17
C VAL A 123 15.96 4.74 20.42
N ILE A 124 15.30 3.77 19.79
CA ILE A 124 15.66 2.35 19.86
C ILE A 124 17.06 2.11 19.27
N ASP A 125 17.35 2.69 18.11
CA ASP A 125 18.65 2.56 17.44
C ASP A 125 19.81 3.12 18.28
N LEU A 126 19.56 4.21 19.00
CA LEU A 126 20.50 4.82 19.93
C LEU A 126 20.64 4.07 21.28
N GLY A 127 19.82 3.04 21.53
CA GLY A 127 19.89 2.18 22.72
C GLY A 127 18.94 2.59 23.85
N GLY A 128 17.86 3.33 23.55
CA GLY A 128 16.82 3.68 24.53
C GLY A 128 15.85 2.54 24.87
N ALA A 129 16.00 1.36 24.27
CA ALA A 129 15.10 0.22 24.49
C ALA A 129 15.45 -0.56 25.78
N PRO A 130 14.46 -0.91 26.63
CA PRO A 130 14.70 -1.75 27.80
C PRO A 130 15.27 -3.12 27.36
N LYS A 131 16.43 -3.49 27.90
CA LYS A 131 17.14 -4.77 27.66
C LYS A 131 17.87 -4.93 26.31
N GLN A 132 17.98 -3.90 25.47
CA GLN A 132 18.78 -3.94 24.24
C GLN A 132 19.78 -2.77 24.20
N GLY A 133 21.07 -3.07 24.10
CA GLY A 133 22.11 -2.06 23.87
C GLY A 133 22.02 -1.46 22.46
N ARG A 134 22.76 -0.38 22.19
CA ARG A 134 22.76 0.35 20.90
C ARG A 134 22.82 -0.61 19.70
N LEU A 135 21.76 -0.61 18.88
CA LEU A 135 21.63 -1.49 17.72
C LEU A 135 22.49 -0.97 16.56
N GLY A 136 22.39 0.32 16.22
CA GLY A 136 23.21 0.97 15.19
C GLY A 136 23.51 0.10 13.96
N PHE A 137 24.76 0.09 13.51
CA PHE A 137 25.21 -0.77 12.40
C PHE A 137 25.58 -2.20 12.81
N ARG A 138 25.18 -2.67 14.00
CA ARG A 138 25.60 -3.98 14.51
C ARG A 138 25.20 -5.12 13.58
N TYR A 139 24.01 -5.07 12.99
CA TYR A 139 23.55 -6.10 12.05
C TYR A 139 24.14 -5.98 10.64
N TRP A 140 24.77 -4.85 10.30
CA TRP A 140 25.50 -4.69 9.03
C TRP A 140 26.92 -5.27 9.09
N VAL A 141 27.52 -5.34 10.27
CA VAL A 141 28.93 -5.75 10.48
C VAL A 141 29.06 -7.22 10.89
N VAL A 142 28.02 -7.84 11.46
CA VAL A 142 28.07 -9.23 11.92
C VAL A 142 27.90 -10.19 10.73
N PRO A 143 28.87 -11.10 10.47
CA PRO A 143 28.88 -12.00 9.30
C PRO A 143 27.65 -12.92 9.20
N ASP A 144 27.12 -13.40 10.33
CA ASP A 144 25.96 -14.31 10.40
C ASP A 144 24.61 -13.60 10.30
N ALA A 145 24.59 -12.26 10.34
CA ALA A 145 23.38 -11.44 10.26
C ALA A 145 23.33 -10.59 8.99
N GLY A 146 24.20 -10.88 8.00
CA GLY A 146 24.39 -10.10 6.79
C GLY A 146 23.09 -9.58 6.17
N GLY A 147 23.17 -8.40 5.53
CA GLY A 147 22.00 -7.61 5.10
C GLY A 147 20.96 -8.36 4.24
N MET A 148 21.30 -9.52 3.67
CA MET A 148 20.35 -10.49 3.10
C MET A 148 20.31 -11.78 3.93
N LYS A 149 19.25 -11.91 4.73
CA LYS A 149 18.93 -13.17 5.42
C LYS A 149 18.35 -14.20 4.45
N GLU A 150 18.59 -15.47 4.77
CA GLU A 150 17.99 -16.61 4.09
C GLU A 150 16.47 -16.64 4.35
N TYR A 151 15.67 -16.83 3.30
CA TYR A 151 14.21 -16.92 3.36
C TYR A 151 13.75 -18.28 2.83
N ILE A 152 13.05 -19.06 3.67
CA ILE A 152 12.50 -20.41 3.40
C ILE A 152 13.54 -21.52 3.13
N ALA A 153 14.51 -21.28 2.24
CA ALA A 153 15.60 -22.19 1.93
C ALA A 153 16.94 -21.69 2.52
N LYS A 154 17.94 -22.56 2.59
CA LYS A 154 19.31 -22.22 3.02
C LYS A 154 20.21 -21.86 1.84
N GLY A 155 21.26 -21.07 2.08
CA GLY A 155 22.25 -20.66 1.10
C GLY A 155 21.77 -19.58 0.12
N ASP A 156 22.43 -19.49 -1.04
CA ASP A 156 22.18 -18.45 -2.04
C ASP A 156 20.76 -18.48 -2.61
N THR A 157 20.17 -19.67 -2.72
CA THR A 157 18.76 -19.85 -3.11
C THR A 157 17.82 -19.19 -2.10
N GLY A 158 18.10 -19.32 -0.80
CA GLY A 158 17.34 -18.69 0.27
C GLY A 158 17.43 -17.17 0.24
N ARG A 159 18.61 -16.62 -0.07
CA ARG A 159 18.82 -15.18 -0.22
C ARG A 159 18.09 -14.61 -1.45
N PHE A 160 18.11 -15.34 -2.56
CA PHE A 160 17.35 -14.97 -3.77
C PHE A 160 15.84 -15.00 -3.54
N LEU A 161 15.33 -16.05 -2.86
CA LEU A 161 13.93 -16.12 -2.45
C LEU A 161 13.53 -14.96 -1.54
N GLY A 162 14.43 -14.53 -0.65
CA GLY A 162 14.22 -13.35 0.19
C GLY A 162 14.09 -12.07 -0.64
N LEU A 163 14.98 -11.87 -1.62
CA LEU A 163 14.88 -10.75 -2.56
C LEU A 163 13.55 -10.77 -3.32
N PHE A 164 13.15 -11.93 -3.85
CA PHE A 164 11.90 -12.08 -4.59
C PHE A 164 10.66 -11.82 -3.73
N ALA A 165 10.65 -12.29 -2.49
CA ALA A 165 9.60 -11.98 -1.52
C ALA A 165 9.48 -10.47 -1.26
N THR A 166 10.60 -9.74 -1.22
CA THR A 166 10.54 -8.26 -1.09
C THR A 166 9.93 -7.56 -2.31
N LEU A 167 9.99 -8.16 -3.51
CA LEU A 167 9.34 -7.58 -4.69
C LEU A 167 7.82 -7.68 -4.58
N ILE A 168 7.30 -8.82 -4.13
CA ILE A 168 5.85 -9.03 -3.94
C ILE A 168 5.30 -8.04 -2.91
N ASN A 169 5.96 -7.92 -1.75
CA ASN A 169 5.56 -6.98 -0.71
C ASN A 169 5.66 -5.52 -1.18
N ALA A 170 6.70 -5.18 -1.96
CA ALA A 170 6.83 -3.86 -2.54
C ALA A 170 5.72 -3.54 -3.53
N THR A 171 5.36 -4.49 -4.41
CA THR A 171 4.25 -4.31 -5.36
C THR A 171 2.93 -4.06 -4.65
N PHE A 172 2.64 -4.81 -3.58
CA PHE A 172 1.45 -4.56 -2.76
C PHE A 172 1.48 -3.16 -2.12
N SER A 173 2.64 -2.73 -1.60
CA SER A 173 2.79 -1.43 -0.94
C SER A 173 2.65 -0.23 -1.89
N TYR A 174 3.04 -0.37 -3.15
CA TYR A 174 2.80 0.64 -4.18
C TYR A 174 1.40 0.51 -4.82
N GLY A 175 0.58 -0.46 -4.41
CA GLY A 175 -0.80 -0.55 -4.84
C GLY A 175 -1.56 0.74 -4.52
N GLY A 176 -2.37 1.22 -5.47
CA GLY A 176 -3.18 2.43 -5.28
C GLY A 176 -2.53 3.75 -5.71
N VAL A 177 -1.25 3.79 -6.09
CA VAL A 177 -0.62 5.01 -6.70
C VAL A 177 -1.35 5.49 -7.95
N GLU A 178 -1.97 4.55 -8.64
CA GLU A 178 -2.72 4.75 -9.87
C GLU A 178 -4.07 5.44 -9.65
N MET A 179 -4.55 5.51 -8.41
CA MET A 179 -5.78 6.21 -8.03
C MET A 179 -5.68 7.73 -8.25
N VAL A 180 -4.45 8.28 -8.22
CA VAL A 180 -4.18 9.68 -8.59
C VAL A 180 -4.57 9.97 -10.04
N ALA A 181 -4.39 9.00 -10.94
CA ALA A 181 -4.78 9.13 -12.35
C ALA A 181 -6.30 9.03 -12.56
N VAL A 182 -7.05 8.53 -11.59
CA VAL A 182 -8.52 8.58 -11.60
C VAL A 182 -8.99 9.96 -11.16
N ALA A 183 -8.42 10.50 -10.07
CA ALA A 183 -8.72 11.85 -9.57
C ALA A 183 -8.35 12.94 -10.61
N ALA A 184 -7.32 12.71 -11.42
CA ALA A 184 -6.96 13.49 -12.58
C ALA A 184 -8.12 13.76 -13.57
N GLY A 185 -9.03 12.79 -13.77
CA GLY A 185 -10.19 12.94 -14.65
C GLY A 185 -11.28 13.87 -14.09
N GLU A 186 -11.26 14.11 -12.79
CA GLU A 186 -12.21 14.97 -12.07
C GLU A 186 -11.60 16.32 -11.66
N ALA A 187 -10.32 16.54 -11.94
CA ALA A 187 -9.63 17.78 -11.62
C ALA A 187 -10.07 18.93 -12.55
N GLU A 188 -10.27 20.12 -11.98
CA GLU A 188 -10.72 21.33 -12.71
C GLU A 188 -9.72 21.82 -13.78
N ASN A 189 -8.43 21.44 -13.66
CA ASN A 189 -7.40 21.66 -14.68
C ASN A 189 -6.36 20.50 -14.72
N PRO A 190 -6.69 19.39 -15.42
CA PRO A 190 -5.85 18.18 -15.49
C PRO A 190 -4.44 18.49 -15.99
N ARG A 191 -4.31 19.33 -17.02
CA ARG A 191 -3.03 19.68 -17.66
C ARG A 191 -2.03 20.43 -16.78
N LYS A 192 -2.47 21.03 -15.67
CA LYS A 192 -1.61 21.81 -14.77
C LYS A 192 -1.46 21.16 -13.39
N ASN A 193 -2.43 20.33 -12.99
CA ASN A 193 -2.48 19.75 -11.64
C ASN A 193 -2.01 18.29 -11.58
N ILE A 194 -1.88 17.60 -12.72
CA ILE A 194 -1.43 16.21 -12.81
C ILE A 194 0.09 16.04 -12.89
N PRO A 195 0.83 16.80 -13.75
CA PRO A 195 2.29 16.71 -13.76
C PRO A 195 2.93 17.34 -12.52
#